data_AF-D7VGQ3-F1
#
_entry.id   AF-D7VGQ3-F1
#
_cell.length_a   1.000
_cell.length_b   1.000
_cell.length_c   1.000
_cell.angle_alpha   90.00
_cell.angle_beta   90.00
_cell.angle_gamma   90.00
#
_symmetry.space_group_name_H-M   'P 1'
#
loop_
_entity.id
_entity.type
_entity.pdbx_description
1 polymer ?
#
loop_
_entity_poly.entity_id
_entity_poly.type
_entity_poly.pdbx_seq_one_letter_code
_entity_poly.pdbx_strand_id
1 'polypeptide(L)'
;MNNNLTTKRMSMKKYALIALAGLTLAACKKQGGEINPVNPEEGKDASLSLSITSAANIGTYASTTGSDGGTANESKVNTVDVFLYSEEGSLTPAGYERFSGTDANLSTPKKIKTKTGRKRIYIGINLPQSLVDLLKAGYSGMENPYPVNMEQLATPNDGVMMFSQSVTSLDIKEGDDPANKVTIPVSRLLAKAGVLKGNSLSLTDIQGGTVSDLQYTVGQRNKQILVGQLYDFKDANWAYINPFVSGTSGALTAEYQANFTGVLNTAYKAVDASNTENKDLKTVYMPENTTELPAPTQVTYIQVRAKFTPTKLEDGATPNADGTFYVMFGQKGTNDALHQLYFTTKSAADAEAAKTDYNNGTVQRSVVLTYNQGYCYFRLYLNEDQVAGATKLGILRNTFFKAQITKINGLGTPLEGQIPGTPGTPGNPGGNVKPPKPVDPTQPVNPGNLDANIQATITITPWTLITSEHEI
;
A
#
# COMPACT_ATOMS: atom_id res chain seq x y z
N MET A 1 62.84 -17.24 -10.01
CA MET A 1 62.14 -18.45 -10.51
C MET A 1 60.69 -18.09 -10.73
N ASN A 2 60.22 -18.32 -11.96
CA ASN A 2 58.83 -18.33 -12.42
C ASN A 2 57.92 -19.16 -11.47
N ASN A 3 56.61 -18.99 -11.33
CA ASN A 3 55.59 -18.80 -12.36
C ASN A 3 54.21 -18.43 -11.77
N ASN A 4 53.40 -17.76 -12.58
CA ASN A 4 51.92 -17.83 -12.70
C ASN A 4 51.01 -17.15 -11.66
N LEU A 5 50.71 -15.88 -11.92
CA LEU A 5 49.38 -15.29 -11.67
C LEU A 5 48.41 -15.73 -12.76
N THR A 6 47.32 -16.39 -12.37
CA THR A 6 46.17 -16.64 -13.25
C THR A 6 45.09 -15.59 -12.98
N THR A 7 44.87 -14.74 -13.98
CA THR A 7 43.79 -13.76 -14.08
C THR A 7 42.43 -14.46 -14.19
N LYS A 8 41.50 -14.17 -13.28
CA LYS A 8 40.06 -14.42 -13.51
C LYS A 8 39.35 -13.08 -13.68
N ARG A 9 39.24 -12.64 -14.93
CA ARG A 9 38.41 -11.50 -15.36
C ARG A 9 36.94 -11.81 -15.02
N MET A 10 36.35 -10.98 -14.17
CA MET A 10 34.90 -10.95 -13.95
C MET A 10 34.23 -10.39 -15.20
N SER A 11 33.36 -11.19 -15.82
CA SER A 11 32.55 -10.84 -16.98
C SER A 11 31.46 -9.85 -16.56
N MET A 12 31.58 -8.58 -16.97
CA MET A 12 30.44 -7.65 -17.04
C MET A 12 29.42 -8.19 -18.04
N LYS A 13 28.24 -8.60 -17.55
CA LYS A 13 27.07 -8.79 -18.42
C LYS A 13 26.51 -7.40 -18.74
N LYS A 14 26.64 -7.03 -20.01
CA LYS A 14 26.24 -5.76 -20.61
C LYS A 14 24.71 -5.65 -20.57
N TYR A 15 24.19 -4.59 -19.97
CA TYR A 15 22.84 -4.12 -20.22
C TYR A 15 22.76 -3.65 -21.68
N ALA A 16 21.85 -4.23 -22.45
CA ALA A 16 21.58 -3.81 -23.81
C ALA A 16 20.83 -2.48 -23.80
N LEU A 17 21.56 -1.39 -24.01
CA LEU A 17 21.02 -0.15 -24.56
C LEU A 17 20.44 -0.48 -25.93
N ILE A 18 19.11 -0.41 -26.09
CA ILE A 18 18.47 -0.42 -27.39
C ILE A 18 18.82 0.93 -28.05
N ALA A 19 19.83 0.91 -28.91
CA ALA A 19 20.17 2.01 -29.79
C ALA A 19 19.07 2.12 -30.86
N LEU A 20 18.44 3.29 -30.95
CA LEU A 20 17.54 3.66 -32.04
C LEU A 20 18.37 3.74 -33.34
N ALA A 21 18.44 2.64 -34.08
CA ALA A 21 19.07 2.60 -35.39
C ALA A 21 18.22 3.41 -36.37
N GLY A 22 18.75 4.54 -36.81
CA GLY A 22 18.18 5.32 -37.90
C GLY A 22 18.08 4.46 -39.16
N LEU A 23 16.85 4.16 -39.56
CA LEU A 23 16.56 3.59 -40.87
C LEU A 23 16.72 4.71 -41.90
N THR A 24 17.87 4.68 -42.57
CA THR A 24 18.09 5.40 -43.83
C THR A 24 17.14 4.82 -44.88
N LEU A 25 16.18 5.63 -45.32
CA LEU A 25 15.39 5.33 -46.51
C LEU A 25 16.30 5.40 -47.73
N ALA A 26 16.73 4.23 -48.23
CA ALA A 26 17.33 4.10 -49.54
C ALA A 26 16.25 4.35 -50.60
N ALA A 27 16.27 5.56 -51.18
CA ALA A 27 15.46 5.91 -52.33
C ALA A 27 15.93 5.11 -53.57
N CYS A 28 15.13 4.12 -53.99
CA CYS A 28 15.22 3.60 -55.36
C CYS A 28 14.69 4.67 -56.32
N LYS A 29 15.60 5.41 -56.97
CA LYS A 29 15.27 6.20 -58.16
C LYS A 29 14.98 5.26 -59.33
N LYS A 30 13.74 5.31 -59.85
CA LYS A 30 13.50 5.14 -61.29
C LYS A 30 12.44 6.14 -61.76
N GLN A 31 12.95 7.23 -62.35
CA GLN A 31 12.47 7.91 -63.55
C GLN A 31 11.05 8.50 -63.58
N GLY A 32 10.99 9.82 -63.36
CA GLY A 32 10.21 10.77 -64.17
C GLY A 32 8.68 10.65 -64.11
N GLY A 33 8.08 11.21 -63.08
CA GLY A 33 6.65 11.55 -63.00
C GLY A 33 6.44 12.44 -61.80
N GLU A 34 5.66 13.51 -61.96
CA GLU A 34 5.37 14.48 -60.90
C GLU A 34 4.94 13.78 -59.60
N ILE A 35 5.71 14.00 -58.54
CA ILE A 35 5.40 13.48 -57.22
C ILE A 35 4.39 14.46 -56.61
N ASN A 36 3.10 14.15 -56.73
CA ASN A 36 2.13 14.73 -55.80
C ASN A 36 2.58 14.34 -54.39
N PRO A 37 2.69 15.28 -53.43
CA PRO A 37 2.97 14.92 -52.05
C PRO A 37 1.84 13.99 -51.59
N VAL A 38 2.17 12.72 -51.36
CA VAL A 38 1.26 11.78 -50.71
C VAL A 38 1.17 12.26 -49.27
N ASN A 39 0.11 13.02 -48.97
CA ASN A 39 -0.37 13.15 -47.61
C ASN A 39 -0.61 11.72 -47.10
N PRO A 40 -0.13 11.33 -45.91
CA PRO A 40 -0.58 10.08 -45.31
C PRO A 40 -2.11 10.13 -45.27
N GLU A 41 -2.78 9.13 -45.85
CA GLU A 41 -4.25 9.10 -45.86
C GLU A 41 -4.74 9.25 -44.42
N GLU A 42 -5.42 10.37 -44.16
CA GLU A 42 -6.12 10.56 -42.91
C GLU A 42 -7.16 9.44 -42.81
N GLY A 43 -7.09 8.61 -41.76
CA GLY A 43 -7.96 7.45 -41.61
C GLY A 43 -9.44 7.82 -41.81
N LYS A 44 -10.22 6.91 -42.39
CA LYS A 44 -11.63 7.14 -42.68
C LYS A 44 -12.45 7.22 -41.39
N ASP A 45 -13.60 7.89 -41.45
CA ASP A 45 -14.49 8.00 -40.29
C ASP A 45 -14.98 6.62 -39.82
N ALA A 46 -14.96 6.42 -38.51
CA ALA A 46 -15.33 5.18 -37.85
C ALA A 46 -15.94 5.44 -36.46
N SER A 47 -16.52 4.40 -35.88
CA SER A 47 -17.19 4.46 -34.57
C SER A 47 -16.84 3.22 -33.76
N LEU A 48 -16.41 3.41 -32.52
CA LEU A 48 -16.12 2.35 -31.55
C LEU A 48 -17.29 2.21 -30.58
N SER A 49 -17.76 0.98 -30.35
CA SER A 49 -18.68 0.65 -29.27
C SER A 49 -17.91 0.00 -28.11
N LEU A 50 -17.94 0.65 -26.96
CA LEU A 50 -17.17 0.30 -25.77
C LEU A 50 -18.09 -0.13 -24.63
N SER A 51 -17.82 -1.31 -24.07
CA SER A 51 -18.37 -1.76 -22.79
C SER A 51 -17.27 -1.81 -21.73
N ILE A 52 -17.62 -1.60 -20.46
CA ILE A 52 -16.67 -1.56 -19.34
C ILE A 52 -17.11 -2.59 -18.30
N THR A 53 -16.15 -3.37 -17.80
CA THR A 53 -16.40 -4.40 -16.78
C THR A 53 -15.42 -4.26 -15.62
N SER A 54 -15.74 -4.87 -14.46
CA SER A 54 -14.76 -5.07 -13.41
C SER A 54 -13.68 -6.02 -13.89
N ALA A 55 -12.41 -5.71 -13.63
CA ALA A 55 -11.43 -6.78 -13.64
C ALA A 55 -11.65 -7.69 -12.43
N ALA A 56 -11.45 -9.00 -12.63
CA ALA A 56 -11.56 -9.98 -11.56
C ALA A 56 -10.41 -9.86 -10.55
N ASN A 57 -9.19 -9.46 -10.98
CA ASN A 57 -7.98 -9.36 -10.16
C ASN A 57 -6.85 -8.61 -10.89
N ILE A 58 -5.83 -8.13 -10.16
CA ILE A 58 -4.49 -7.81 -10.70
C ILE A 58 -3.58 -9.01 -10.40
N GLY A 59 -3.44 -9.94 -11.34
CA GLY A 59 -2.71 -11.21 -11.13
C GLY A 59 -3.60 -12.38 -10.68
N THR A 60 -3.05 -13.61 -10.66
CA THR A 60 -3.78 -14.83 -10.27
C THR A 60 -3.94 -14.92 -8.75
N TYR A 61 -4.78 -14.06 -8.16
CA TYR A 61 -5.31 -14.34 -6.83
C TYR A 61 -6.27 -15.53 -6.95
N ALA A 62 -5.87 -16.68 -6.41
CA ALA A 62 -6.84 -17.72 -6.10
C ALA A 62 -7.79 -17.11 -5.06
N SER A 63 -9.06 -16.93 -5.43
CA SER A 63 -10.11 -16.55 -4.50
C SER A 63 -10.10 -17.57 -3.35
N THR A 64 -9.58 -17.18 -2.19
CA THR A 64 -9.94 -17.85 -0.94
C THR A 64 -11.35 -17.38 -0.60
N THR A 65 -12.35 -17.92 -1.31
CA THR A 65 -13.79 -17.62 -1.23
C THR A 65 -14.22 -16.19 -1.58
N GLY A 66 -15.02 -16.05 -2.65
CA GLY A 66 -15.77 -14.85 -3.00
C GLY A 66 -14.96 -13.67 -3.58
N SER A 67 -15.69 -12.64 -4.03
CA SER A 67 -15.22 -11.28 -4.34
C SER A 67 -15.99 -10.27 -3.49
N ASP A 68 -15.41 -9.10 -3.24
CA ASP A 68 -16.08 -8.01 -2.54
C ASP A 68 -16.49 -6.92 -3.55
N GLY A 69 -17.79 -6.73 -3.75
CA GLY A 69 -18.33 -5.69 -4.64
C GLY A 69 -18.11 -4.26 -4.12
N GLY A 70 -17.69 -4.11 -2.87
CA GLY A 70 -17.60 -2.81 -2.22
C GLY A 70 -18.94 -2.20 -1.83
N THR A 71 -18.90 -0.97 -1.35
CA THR A 71 -20.09 -0.18 -1.01
C THR A 71 -20.70 0.48 -2.26
N ALA A 72 -21.93 0.98 -2.15
CA ALA A 72 -22.57 1.76 -3.21
C ALA A 72 -21.72 2.98 -3.61
N ASN A 73 -21.12 3.67 -2.64
CA ASN A 73 -20.26 4.82 -2.92
C ASN A 73 -18.95 4.40 -3.60
N GLU A 74 -18.37 3.26 -3.22
CA GLU A 74 -17.16 2.71 -3.85
C GLU A 74 -17.37 2.26 -5.31
N SER A 75 -18.63 2.12 -5.74
CA SER A 75 -19.02 1.73 -7.10
C SER A 75 -19.62 2.89 -7.91
N LYS A 76 -19.73 4.09 -7.31
CA LYS A 76 -20.28 5.26 -8.00
C LYS A 76 -19.37 5.71 -9.14
N VAL A 77 -19.96 5.95 -10.30
CA VAL A 77 -19.28 6.40 -11.51
C VAL A 77 -19.81 7.78 -11.88
N ASN A 78 -18.95 8.79 -11.73
CA ASN A 78 -19.26 10.18 -12.06
C ASN A 78 -18.72 10.56 -13.43
N THR A 79 -17.54 10.03 -13.80
CA THR A 79 -16.93 10.27 -15.11
C THR A 79 -16.28 9.02 -15.68
N VAL A 80 -16.32 8.91 -17.01
CA VAL A 80 -15.59 7.91 -17.80
C VAL A 80 -14.76 8.65 -18.84
N ASP A 81 -13.44 8.49 -18.78
CA ASP A 81 -12.48 9.08 -19.70
C ASP A 81 -11.97 7.98 -20.65
N VAL A 82 -12.09 8.17 -21.96
CA VAL A 82 -11.65 7.23 -22.99
C VAL A 82 -10.50 7.82 -23.77
N PHE A 83 -9.37 7.11 -23.81
CA PHE A 83 -8.16 7.51 -24.51
C PHE A 83 -7.87 6.51 -25.64
N LEU A 84 -7.74 7.02 -26.87
CA LEU A 84 -7.40 6.24 -28.07
C LEU A 84 -6.01 6.64 -28.56
N TYR A 85 -4.99 5.83 -28.30
CA TYR A 85 -3.63 6.05 -28.81
C TYR A 85 -3.42 5.31 -30.13
N SER A 86 -2.65 5.88 -31.06
CA SER A 86 -2.21 5.14 -32.24
C SER A 86 -1.16 4.09 -31.86
N GLU A 87 -1.07 3.01 -32.64
CA GLU A 87 -0.06 1.95 -32.41
C GLU A 87 1.37 2.41 -32.78
N GLU A 88 1.49 3.43 -33.65
CA GLU A 88 2.75 3.97 -34.18
C GLU A 88 3.59 4.78 -33.17
N GLY A 89 3.18 4.81 -31.90
CA GLY A 89 3.97 5.47 -30.84
C GLY A 89 3.83 6.99 -30.79
N SER A 90 2.71 7.54 -31.29
CA SER A 90 2.33 8.91 -30.94
C SER A 90 2.30 9.02 -29.43
N LEU A 91 3.05 9.98 -28.89
CA LEU A 91 3.04 10.26 -27.46
C LEU A 91 1.63 10.64 -27.02
N THR A 92 0.87 11.41 -27.80
CA THR A 92 -0.49 11.86 -27.47
C THR A 92 -1.59 10.92 -27.99
N PRO A 93 -2.77 10.88 -27.34
CA PRO A 93 -3.93 10.17 -27.87
C PRO A 93 -4.35 10.72 -29.24
N ALA A 94 -4.61 9.84 -30.19
CA ALA A 94 -5.26 10.15 -31.46
C ALA A 94 -6.76 10.47 -31.30
N GLY A 95 -7.35 10.15 -30.14
CA GLY A 95 -8.72 10.52 -29.76
C GLY A 95 -8.91 10.52 -28.25
N TYR A 96 -9.80 11.37 -27.78
CA TYR A 96 -10.20 11.45 -26.37
C TYR A 96 -11.67 11.85 -26.25
N GLU A 97 -12.39 11.18 -25.37
CA GLU A 97 -13.77 11.51 -25.03
C GLU A 97 -14.01 11.33 -23.53
N ARG A 98 -14.80 12.23 -22.92
CA ARG A 98 -15.20 12.14 -21.51
C ARG A 98 -16.71 12.16 -21.39
N PHE A 99 -17.24 11.12 -20.74
CA PHE A 99 -18.63 11.04 -20.33
C PHE A 99 -18.76 11.48 -18.88
N SER A 100 -19.85 12.17 -18.54
CA SER A 100 -20.14 12.65 -17.18
C SER A 100 -21.63 12.57 -16.86
N GLY A 101 -21.98 12.63 -15.57
CA GLY A 101 -23.37 12.57 -15.13
C GLY A 101 -24.05 11.27 -15.56
N THR A 102 -25.24 11.34 -16.15
CA THR A 102 -25.97 10.16 -16.63
C THR A 102 -25.25 9.43 -17.75
N ASP A 103 -24.44 10.13 -18.54
CA ASP A 103 -23.73 9.56 -19.68
C ASP A 103 -22.55 8.69 -19.24
N ALA A 104 -22.08 8.84 -17.99
CA ALA A 104 -21.03 8.01 -17.41
C ALA A 104 -21.51 6.62 -16.96
N ASN A 105 -22.81 6.33 -17.06
CA ASN A 105 -23.39 5.04 -16.64
C ASN A 105 -22.73 3.85 -17.39
N LEU A 106 -22.29 2.83 -16.66
CA LEU A 106 -21.63 1.64 -17.25
C LEU A 106 -22.60 0.60 -17.84
N SER A 107 -23.93 0.71 -17.61
CA SER A 107 -24.92 -0.27 -18.08
C SER A 107 -25.27 -0.14 -19.57
N THR A 108 -24.74 0.88 -20.26
CA THR A 108 -24.94 1.07 -21.69
C THR A 108 -23.60 1.22 -22.41
N PRO A 109 -23.40 0.49 -23.54
CA PRO A 109 -22.20 0.67 -24.34
C PRO A 109 -22.05 2.13 -24.79
N LYS A 110 -20.81 2.65 -24.74
CA LYS A 110 -20.46 3.99 -25.21
C LYS A 110 -20.09 3.95 -26.67
N LYS A 111 -20.62 4.88 -27.46
CA LYS A 111 -20.22 5.08 -28.86
C LYS A 111 -19.22 6.24 -28.94
N ILE A 112 -18.06 5.98 -29.53
CA ILE A 112 -16.96 6.94 -29.62
C ILE A 112 -16.61 7.15 -31.09
N LYS A 113 -16.70 8.38 -31.57
CA LYS A 113 -16.28 8.72 -32.95
C LYS A 113 -14.77 8.70 -33.05
N THR A 114 -14.25 8.07 -34.09
CA THR A 114 -12.81 7.92 -34.30
C THR A 114 -12.49 7.71 -35.78
N LYS A 115 -11.24 7.35 -36.08
CA LYS A 115 -10.77 7.03 -37.43
C LYS A 115 -10.34 5.57 -37.52
N THR A 116 -10.34 5.02 -38.73
CA THR A 116 -9.86 3.66 -38.99
C THR A 116 -8.42 3.42 -38.55
N GLY A 117 -8.06 2.14 -38.50
CA GLY A 117 -6.73 1.65 -38.18
C GLY A 117 -6.56 1.24 -36.72
N ARG A 118 -5.39 0.71 -36.40
CA ARG A 118 -5.12 0.12 -35.09
C ARG A 118 -4.97 1.14 -33.99
N LYS A 119 -5.74 0.95 -32.91
CA LYS A 119 -5.75 1.81 -31.71
C LYS A 119 -5.44 0.99 -30.45
N ARG A 120 -4.75 1.61 -29.50
CA ARG A 120 -4.65 1.18 -28.11
C ARG A 120 -5.66 1.99 -27.28
N ILE A 121 -6.50 1.30 -26.52
CA ILE A 121 -7.66 1.88 -25.86
C ILE A 121 -7.46 1.78 -24.35
N TYR A 122 -7.59 2.92 -23.66
CA TYR A 122 -7.52 3.00 -22.21
C TYR A 122 -8.71 3.76 -21.66
N ILE A 123 -9.22 3.27 -20.54
CA ILE A 123 -10.38 3.78 -19.83
C ILE A 123 -9.96 4.21 -18.44
N GLY A 124 -10.31 5.45 -18.09
CA GLY A 124 -10.26 5.99 -16.74
C GLY A 124 -11.66 6.20 -16.19
N ILE A 125 -11.85 5.96 -14.90
CA ILE A 125 -13.09 6.25 -14.19
C ILE A 125 -12.77 7.18 -13.02
N ASN A 126 -13.60 8.22 -12.86
CA ASN A 126 -13.48 9.21 -11.79
C ASN A 126 -12.09 9.88 -11.72
N LEU A 127 -11.37 9.98 -12.85
CA LEU A 127 -10.03 10.56 -12.84
C LEU A 127 -10.09 12.09 -12.58
N PRO A 128 -9.19 12.63 -11.73
CA PRO A 128 -9.04 14.06 -11.56
C PRO A 128 -8.49 14.67 -12.84
N GLN A 129 -8.85 15.94 -13.09
CA GLN A 129 -8.47 16.62 -14.33
C GLN A 129 -6.95 16.65 -14.54
N SER A 130 -6.16 16.82 -13.48
CA SER A 130 -4.70 16.82 -13.56
C SER A 130 -4.10 15.52 -14.10
N LEU A 131 -4.71 14.37 -13.77
CA LEU A 131 -4.28 13.09 -14.30
C LEU A 131 -4.76 12.89 -15.74
N VAL A 132 -5.97 13.34 -16.06
CA VAL A 132 -6.47 13.32 -17.44
C VAL A 132 -5.57 14.15 -18.36
N ASP A 133 -5.17 15.34 -17.93
CA ASP A 133 -4.27 16.22 -18.69
C ASP A 133 -2.90 15.56 -18.88
N LEU A 134 -2.38 14.87 -17.87
CA LEU A 134 -1.14 14.09 -17.97
C LEU A 134 -1.25 12.97 -19.01
N LEU A 135 -2.34 12.21 -19.00
CA LEU A 135 -2.57 11.12 -19.96
C LEU A 135 -2.80 11.64 -21.39
N LYS A 136 -3.43 12.81 -21.54
CA LYS A 136 -3.58 13.49 -22.83
C LYS A 136 -2.25 14.04 -23.36
N ALA A 137 -1.35 14.48 -22.49
CA ALA A 137 -0.01 14.92 -22.87
C ALA A 137 0.84 13.75 -23.37
N GLY A 138 0.66 12.56 -22.81
CA GLY A 138 0.98 11.35 -23.54
C GLY A 138 1.06 10.04 -22.76
N TYR A 139 1.44 8.98 -23.48
CA TYR A 139 1.50 7.61 -22.98
C TYR A 139 2.42 7.46 -21.77
N SER A 140 3.51 8.23 -21.70
CA SER A 140 4.42 8.25 -20.53
C SER A 140 3.71 8.67 -19.24
N GLY A 141 2.55 9.35 -19.32
CA GLY A 141 1.70 9.63 -18.16
C GLY A 141 1.19 8.39 -17.43
N MET A 142 1.17 7.22 -18.08
CA MET A 142 0.83 5.94 -17.45
C MET A 142 1.98 5.35 -16.62
N GLU A 143 3.21 5.67 -16.99
CA GLU A 143 4.46 5.09 -16.44
C GLU A 143 5.19 6.05 -15.49
N ASN A 144 4.84 7.34 -15.52
CA ASN A 144 5.41 8.34 -14.63
C ASN A 144 4.68 8.33 -13.26
N PRO A 145 5.42 8.45 -12.14
CA PRO A 145 4.83 8.59 -10.81
C PRO A 145 3.85 9.75 -10.72
N TYR A 146 2.61 9.46 -10.34
CA TYR A 146 1.57 10.45 -10.06
C TYR A 146 1.41 10.65 -8.55
N PRO A 147 1.45 11.89 -8.03
CA PRO A 147 1.34 12.15 -6.60
C PRO A 147 -0.05 11.80 -6.07
N VAL A 148 -0.07 11.13 -4.91
CA VAL A 148 -1.30 10.68 -4.24
C VAL A 148 -1.90 11.82 -3.44
N ASN A 149 -3.14 12.19 -3.78
CA ASN A 149 -4.03 12.94 -2.92
C ASN A 149 -5.25 12.08 -2.59
N MET A 150 -5.30 11.53 -1.38
CA MET A 150 -6.36 10.59 -0.98
C MET A 150 -7.76 11.20 -1.02
N GLU A 151 -7.90 12.52 -0.84
CA GLU A 151 -9.19 13.21 -0.98
C GLU A 151 -9.70 13.20 -2.43
N GLN A 152 -8.81 13.05 -3.41
CA GLN A 152 -9.16 12.90 -4.83
C GLN A 152 -9.30 11.43 -5.23
N LEU A 153 -8.45 10.55 -4.71
CA LEU A 153 -8.40 9.14 -5.14
C LEU A 153 -9.51 8.27 -4.53
N ALA A 154 -9.92 8.56 -3.29
CA ALA A 154 -10.98 7.84 -2.57
C ALA A 154 -11.95 8.85 -1.95
N THR A 155 -12.88 9.33 -2.77
CA THR A 155 -13.95 10.20 -2.28
C THR A 155 -15.05 9.31 -1.67
N PRO A 156 -15.35 9.42 -0.36
CA PRO A 156 -16.34 8.56 0.26
C PRO A 156 -17.75 8.68 -0.33
N ASN A 157 -18.03 9.74 -1.12
CA ASN A 157 -19.32 10.00 -1.74
C ASN A 157 -19.28 10.11 -3.28
N ASP A 158 -18.10 10.15 -3.91
CA ASP A 158 -17.95 10.48 -5.34
C ASP A 158 -17.20 9.39 -6.14
N GLY A 159 -17.11 8.19 -5.58
CA GLY A 159 -16.51 7.05 -6.24
C GLY A 159 -15.01 6.91 -6.00
N VAL A 160 -14.49 5.77 -6.44
CA VAL A 160 -13.07 5.45 -6.38
C VAL A 160 -12.50 5.53 -7.79
N MET A 161 -11.28 6.04 -7.92
CA MET A 161 -10.60 6.10 -9.20
C MET A 161 -10.29 4.71 -9.75
N MET A 162 -10.53 4.53 -11.05
CA MET A 162 -10.22 3.30 -11.74
C MET A 162 -9.51 3.55 -13.07
N PHE A 163 -8.70 2.59 -13.50
CA PHE A 163 -8.01 2.64 -14.77
C PHE A 163 -7.89 1.25 -15.40
N SER A 164 -7.70 1.20 -16.71
CA SER A 164 -7.49 -0.05 -17.44
C SER A 164 -6.26 -0.80 -16.92
N GLN A 165 -6.40 -2.11 -16.71
CA GLN A 165 -5.32 -2.94 -16.17
C GLN A 165 -4.30 -3.42 -17.21
N SER A 166 -4.67 -3.40 -18.48
CA SER A 166 -3.86 -3.90 -19.58
C SER A 166 -4.16 -3.12 -20.84
N VAL A 167 -3.20 -3.11 -21.76
CA VAL A 167 -3.43 -2.56 -23.09
C VAL A 167 -4.48 -3.39 -23.82
N THR A 168 -5.55 -2.75 -24.29
CA THR A 168 -6.49 -3.36 -25.24
C THR A 168 -6.24 -2.74 -26.60
N SER A 169 -6.06 -3.57 -27.63
CA SER A 169 -5.81 -3.10 -28.99
C SER A 169 -6.86 -3.63 -29.96
N LEU A 170 -7.39 -2.74 -30.79
CA LEU A 170 -8.39 -3.07 -31.81
C LEU A 170 -8.01 -2.40 -33.13
N ASP A 171 -8.18 -3.13 -34.23
CA ASP A 171 -8.08 -2.55 -35.57
C ASP A 171 -9.46 -2.04 -36.01
N ILE A 172 -9.63 -0.72 -36.00
CA ILE A 172 -10.94 -0.09 -36.23
C ILE A 172 -11.25 -0.03 -37.73
N LYS A 173 -12.41 -0.55 -38.11
CA LYS A 173 -12.93 -0.57 -39.48
C LYS A 173 -13.81 0.66 -39.77
N GLU A 174 -13.97 0.97 -41.05
CA GLU A 174 -14.73 2.14 -41.51
C GLU A 174 -16.19 2.08 -41.07
N GLY A 175 -16.75 3.22 -40.66
CA GLY A 175 -18.16 3.32 -40.25
C GLY A 175 -18.50 2.65 -38.91
N ASP A 176 -19.78 2.26 -38.79
CA ASP A 176 -20.37 1.55 -37.64
C ASP A 176 -20.23 0.02 -37.80
N ASP A 177 -19.02 -0.46 -38.08
CA ASP A 177 -18.74 -1.88 -38.31
C ASP A 177 -19.01 -2.72 -37.04
N PRO A 178 -19.68 -3.89 -37.13
CA PRO A 178 -19.96 -4.74 -35.98
C PRO A 178 -18.71 -5.26 -35.25
N ALA A 179 -17.55 -5.29 -35.91
CA ALA A 179 -16.27 -5.64 -35.31
C ALA A 179 -15.63 -4.50 -34.48
N ASN A 180 -16.14 -3.27 -34.60
CA ASN A 180 -15.69 -2.13 -33.79
C ASN A 180 -16.31 -2.17 -32.37
N LYS A 181 -16.28 -3.35 -31.73
CA LYS A 181 -16.81 -3.57 -30.38
C LYS A 181 -15.69 -4.05 -29.47
N VAL A 182 -15.64 -3.51 -28.25
CA VAL A 182 -14.65 -3.92 -27.26
C VAL A 182 -15.21 -3.84 -25.85
N THR A 183 -14.82 -4.79 -25.01
CA THR A 183 -15.04 -4.75 -23.56
C THR A 183 -13.71 -4.58 -22.86
N ILE A 184 -13.60 -3.56 -22.01
CA ILE A 184 -12.34 -3.27 -21.31
C ILE A 184 -12.54 -3.43 -19.79
N PRO A 185 -11.75 -4.29 -19.13
CA PRO A 185 -11.76 -4.40 -17.69
C PRO A 185 -11.03 -3.23 -17.03
N VAL A 186 -11.59 -2.70 -15.94
CA VAL A 186 -10.99 -1.61 -15.16
C VAL A 186 -10.69 -2.01 -13.71
N SER A 187 -9.50 -1.55 -13.29
CA SER A 187 -8.85 -1.53 -11.98
C SER A 187 -9.15 -0.39 -11.03
N ARG A 188 -9.67 -0.55 -9.81
CA ARG A 188 -9.45 0.49 -8.79
C ARG A 188 -7.95 0.73 -8.61
N LEU A 189 -7.55 2.00 -8.53
CA LEU A 189 -6.15 2.41 -8.33
C LEU A 189 -5.72 2.34 -6.86
N LEU A 190 -6.64 1.96 -5.97
CA LEU A 190 -6.42 1.85 -4.54
C LEU A 190 -6.74 0.45 -4.04
N ALA A 191 -6.17 0.11 -2.89
CA ALA A 191 -6.61 -0.97 -2.04
C ALA A 191 -7.40 -0.42 -0.85
N LYS A 192 -8.14 -1.30 -0.17
CA LYS A 192 -8.83 -0.97 1.09
C LYS A 192 -8.55 -2.01 2.16
N ALA A 193 -8.65 -1.60 3.43
CA ALA A 193 -8.57 -2.50 4.57
C ALA A 193 -9.66 -2.22 5.61
N GLY A 194 -10.18 -3.30 6.19
CA GLY A 194 -11.12 -3.29 7.31
C GLY A 194 -10.59 -4.17 8.44
N VAL A 195 -10.84 -3.77 9.69
CA VAL A 195 -10.31 -4.46 10.87
C VAL A 195 -11.43 -4.86 11.81
N LEU A 196 -11.43 -6.13 12.19
CA LEU A 196 -12.41 -6.81 13.01
C LEU A 196 -11.78 -7.30 14.31
N LYS A 197 -12.57 -7.33 15.39
CA LYS A 197 -12.26 -8.16 16.56
C LYS A 197 -12.51 -9.64 16.23
N GLY A 198 -11.64 -10.53 16.67
CA GLY A 198 -11.87 -11.97 16.63
C GLY A 198 -12.95 -12.40 17.63
N ASN A 199 -13.73 -13.44 17.30
CA ASN A 199 -14.81 -13.93 18.17
C ASN A 199 -14.29 -14.32 19.56
N SER A 200 -13.07 -14.85 19.63
CA SER A 200 -12.41 -15.32 20.85
C SER A 200 -11.32 -14.38 21.35
N LEU A 201 -11.29 -13.12 20.87
CA LEU A 201 -10.29 -12.15 21.28
C LEU A 201 -10.51 -11.77 22.75
N SER A 202 -9.65 -12.25 23.64
CA SER A 202 -9.58 -11.77 25.02
C SER A 202 -8.84 -10.44 25.08
N LEU A 203 -9.37 -9.49 25.85
CA LEU A 203 -8.77 -8.19 26.13
C LEU A 203 -8.50 -8.00 27.63
N THR A 204 -8.64 -9.06 28.43
CA THR A 204 -8.31 -9.05 29.86
C THR A 204 -6.99 -9.77 30.11
N ASP A 205 -6.35 -9.45 31.24
CA ASP A 205 -5.11 -10.10 31.71
C ASP A 205 -3.95 -10.04 30.71
N ILE A 206 -3.88 -8.95 29.94
CA ILE A 206 -2.79 -8.68 29.01
C ILE A 206 -1.63 -8.11 29.81
N GLN A 207 -0.64 -8.94 30.14
CA GLN A 207 0.54 -8.56 30.93
C GLN A 207 0.22 -7.81 32.25
N GLY A 208 -0.89 -8.16 32.92
CA GLY A 208 -1.29 -7.52 34.17
C GLY A 208 -2.13 -6.25 34.01
N GLY A 209 -2.78 -6.09 32.85
CA GLY A 209 -3.80 -5.06 32.63
C GLY A 209 -4.90 -5.50 31.67
N THR A 210 -5.78 -4.57 31.36
CA THR A 210 -6.88 -4.74 30.41
C THR A 210 -6.69 -3.82 29.20
N VAL A 211 -7.07 -4.30 28.02
CA VAL A 211 -7.08 -3.55 26.77
C VAL A 211 -8.52 -3.14 26.43
N SER A 212 -8.72 -1.90 26.01
CA SER A 212 -10.00 -1.39 25.53
C SER A 212 -9.82 -0.45 24.32
N ASP A 213 -10.94 0.03 23.76
CA ASP A 213 -10.96 1.08 22.75
C ASP A 213 -10.03 0.84 21.55
N LEU A 214 -10.07 -0.38 21.03
CA LEU A 214 -9.36 -0.74 19.81
C LEU A 214 -9.81 0.14 18.64
N GLN A 215 -8.86 0.86 18.08
CA GLN A 215 -9.00 1.73 16.92
C GLN A 215 -7.88 1.43 15.94
N TYR A 216 -8.04 1.80 14.68
CA TYR A 216 -6.98 1.63 13.69
C TYR A 216 -6.97 2.73 12.63
N THR A 217 -5.80 2.91 12.05
CA THR A 217 -5.55 3.70 10.85
C THR A 217 -4.50 2.98 10.00
N VAL A 218 -4.08 3.59 8.90
CA VAL A 218 -3.01 3.09 8.04
C VAL A 218 -1.76 3.95 8.21
N GLY A 219 -0.61 3.29 8.36
CA GLY A 219 0.71 3.93 8.40
C GLY A 219 1.50 3.62 7.13
N GLN A 220 2.44 4.52 6.78
CA GLN A 220 3.44 4.28 5.74
C GLN A 220 2.85 4.02 4.35
N ARG A 221 1.80 4.77 3.99
CA ARG A 221 1.28 4.75 2.62
C ARG A 221 2.27 5.39 1.66
N ASN A 222 2.34 4.83 0.47
CA ASN A 222 2.99 5.42 -0.68
C ASN A 222 2.37 6.79 -1.00
N LYS A 223 3.20 7.77 -1.39
CA LYS A 223 2.76 9.10 -1.85
C LYS A 223 2.69 9.19 -3.36
N GLN A 224 3.00 8.11 -4.07
CA GLN A 224 2.98 8.05 -5.53
C GLN A 224 2.34 6.76 -6.01
N ILE A 225 1.74 6.80 -7.20
CA ILE A 225 1.23 5.63 -7.91
C ILE A 225 1.67 5.68 -9.38
N LEU A 226 1.76 4.51 -10.02
CA LEU A 226 1.76 4.42 -11.48
C LEU A 226 0.31 4.25 -11.96
N VAL A 227 -0.14 4.91 -13.02
CA VAL A 227 -1.57 4.82 -13.38
C VAL A 227 -1.86 3.61 -14.26
N GLY A 228 -0.92 3.28 -15.15
CA GLY A 228 -1.02 2.12 -16.03
C GLY A 228 -0.81 0.77 -15.34
N GLN A 229 -0.57 -0.24 -16.17
CA GLN A 229 -0.23 -1.59 -15.73
C GLN A 229 1.06 -1.59 -14.91
N LEU A 230 1.07 -2.35 -13.81
CA LEU A 230 2.30 -2.65 -13.08
C LEU A 230 3.07 -3.76 -13.79
N TYR A 231 4.26 -3.45 -14.26
CA TYR A 231 5.19 -4.46 -14.77
C TYR A 231 5.90 -5.12 -13.58
N ASP A 232 5.87 -6.45 -13.52
CA ASP A 232 6.44 -7.25 -12.43
C ASP A 232 5.99 -6.80 -11.03
N PHE A 233 4.77 -6.26 -10.92
CA PHE A 233 4.20 -5.73 -9.68
C PHE A 233 5.03 -4.61 -9.02
N LYS A 234 5.79 -3.85 -9.80
CA LYS A 234 6.59 -2.73 -9.30
C LYS A 234 5.79 -1.44 -9.34
N ASP A 235 5.62 -0.80 -8.18
CA ASP A 235 5.09 0.56 -8.11
C ASP A 235 6.20 1.63 -8.17
N ALA A 236 5.78 2.89 -8.08
CA ALA A 236 6.64 4.08 -8.17
C ALA A 236 7.79 4.11 -7.15
N ASN A 237 7.61 3.51 -5.98
CA ASN A 237 8.56 3.47 -4.86
C ASN A 237 9.04 2.06 -4.52
N TRP A 238 9.03 1.15 -5.51
CA TRP A 238 9.46 -0.24 -5.35
C TRP A 238 10.92 -0.39 -4.89
N ALA A 239 11.82 0.50 -5.33
CA ALA A 239 13.23 0.45 -4.96
C ALA A 239 13.45 0.80 -3.48
N TYR A 240 14.49 0.23 -2.86
CA TYR A 240 14.84 0.57 -1.49
C TYR A 240 15.27 2.04 -1.35
N ILE A 241 14.63 2.77 -0.43
CA ILE A 241 14.92 4.16 -0.07
C ILE A 241 15.44 4.13 1.37
N ASN A 242 16.66 4.64 1.57
CA ASN A 242 17.25 4.70 2.91
C ASN A 242 16.44 5.70 3.79
N PRO A 243 15.79 5.22 4.86
CA PRO A 243 14.96 6.10 5.69
C PRO A 243 15.80 7.03 6.56
N PHE A 244 17.04 6.69 6.93
CA PHE A 244 17.75 7.39 8.00
C PHE A 244 18.89 8.29 7.50
N VAL A 245 18.97 9.48 8.08
CA VAL A 245 20.13 10.38 7.92
C VAL A 245 21.32 9.80 8.68
N SER A 246 22.42 9.57 7.97
CA SER A 246 23.66 9.07 8.57
C SER A 246 24.13 9.98 9.72
N GLY A 247 24.46 9.38 10.87
CA GLY A 247 24.99 10.09 12.04
C GLY A 247 23.95 10.82 12.91
N THR A 248 22.66 10.80 12.54
CA THR A 248 21.61 11.51 13.29
C THR A 248 20.51 10.54 13.72
N SER A 249 20.49 10.19 15.00
CA SER A 249 19.52 9.22 15.55
C SER A 249 18.08 9.68 15.32
N GLY A 250 17.28 8.84 14.66
CA GLY A 250 15.85 9.05 14.43
C GLY A 250 15.48 10.07 13.35
N ALA A 251 16.44 10.75 12.72
CA ALA A 251 16.15 11.70 11.66
C ALA A 251 15.90 10.98 10.32
N LEU A 252 14.77 11.29 9.70
CA LEU A 252 14.37 10.72 8.41
C LEU A 252 14.92 11.54 7.23
N THR A 253 15.33 10.88 6.15
CA THR A 253 15.78 11.55 4.92
C THR A 253 14.63 12.30 4.25
N ALA A 254 14.94 13.39 3.53
CA ALA A 254 13.93 14.14 2.78
C ALA A 254 13.29 13.29 1.67
N GLU A 255 14.08 12.44 1.01
CA GLU A 255 13.61 11.50 0.00
C GLU A 255 12.58 10.51 0.57
N TYR A 256 12.87 9.93 1.74
CA TYR A 256 11.92 9.04 2.41
C TYR A 256 10.61 9.75 2.76
N GLN A 257 10.71 10.96 3.31
CA GLN A 257 9.54 11.77 3.66
C GLN A 257 8.74 12.24 2.43
N ALA A 258 9.37 12.38 1.27
CA ALA A 258 8.70 12.72 0.02
C ALA A 258 7.89 11.55 -0.54
N ASN A 259 8.30 10.31 -0.27
CA ASN A 259 7.74 9.10 -0.87
C ASN A 259 6.76 8.34 0.05
N PHE A 260 6.91 8.44 1.37
CA PHE A 260 6.02 7.77 2.33
C PHE A 260 5.35 8.75 3.29
N THR A 261 4.12 8.39 3.69
CA THR A 261 3.40 9.09 4.76
C THR A 261 3.81 8.56 6.14
N GLY A 262 3.80 9.42 7.16
CA GLY A 262 3.75 8.96 8.54
C GLY A 262 2.38 8.36 8.89
N VAL A 263 2.21 7.95 10.15
CA VAL A 263 0.86 7.64 10.66
C VAL A 263 0.04 8.93 10.68
N LEU A 264 -1.19 8.89 10.15
CA LEU A 264 -2.11 10.01 10.27
C LEU A 264 -2.88 9.92 11.59
N ASN A 265 -2.40 10.63 12.61
CA ASN A 265 -2.92 10.63 13.98
C ASN A 265 -4.41 11.01 14.11
N THR A 266 -5.00 11.71 13.13
CA THR A 266 -6.41 12.12 13.14
C THR A 266 -7.38 11.12 12.49
N ALA A 267 -6.89 10.05 11.88
CA ALA A 267 -7.69 9.18 11.00
C ALA A 267 -8.17 7.86 11.64
N TYR A 268 -8.07 7.72 12.97
CA TYR A 268 -8.44 6.49 13.65
C TYR A 268 -9.94 6.17 13.55
N LYS A 269 -10.24 4.94 13.16
CA LYS A 269 -11.58 4.35 13.12
C LYS A 269 -11.67 3.27 14.19
N ALA A 270 -12.83 3.11 14.82
CA ALA A 270 -13.05 2.00 15.75
C ALA A 270 -12.89 0.65 15.03
N VAL A 271 -12.26 -0.33 15.67
CA VAL A 271 -12.24 -1.72 15.20
C VAL A 271 -13.65 -2.30 15.31
N ASP A 272 -14.13 -2.91 14.23
CA ASP A 272 -15.49 -3.43 14.14
C ASP A 272 -15.69 -4.76 14.89
N ALA A 273 -16.94 -5.06 15.21
CA ALA A 273 -17.32 -6.32 15.83
C ALA A 273 -17.18 -7.46 14.82
N SER A 274 -16.83 -8.65 15.30
CA SER A 274 -16.47 -9.80 14.46
C SER A 274 -17.42 -10.18 13.32
N ASN A 275 -18.71 -9.91 13.47
CA ASN A 275 -19.78 -10.25 12.55
C ASN A 275 -20.22 -9.08 11.66
N THR A 276 -19.53 -7.94 11.69
CA THR A 276 -19.84 -6.81 10.81
C THR A 276 -19.68 -7.23 9.34
N GLU A 277 -20.74 -6.99 8.55
CA GLU A 277 -20.75 -7.26 7.11
C GLU A 277 -19.76 -6.36 6.37
N ASN A 278 -19.19 -6.86 5.27
CA ASN A 278 -18.15 -6.12 4.53
C ASN A 278 -18.59 -4.70 4.10
N LYS A 279 -19.87 -4.52 3.73
CA LYS A 279 -20.42 -3.22 3.31
C LYS A 279 -20.51 -2.18 4.44
N ASP A 280 -20.57 -2.65 5.68
CA ASP A 280 -20.72 -1.82 6.88
C ASP A 280 -19.40 -1.67 7.64
N LEU A 281 -18.35 -2.40 7.23
CA LEU A 281 -17.02 -2.25 7.80
C LEU A 281 -16.54 -0.83 7.61
N LYS A 282 -15.99 -0.28 8.70
CA LYS A 282 -15.15 0.90 8.59
C LYS A 282 -13.95 0.48 7.73
N THR A 283 -13.59 1.31 6.77
CA THR A 283 -12.46 1.03 5.89
C THR A 283 -11.48 2.19 5.85
N VAL A 284 -10.21 1.85 5.65
CA VAL A 284 -9.16 2.78 5.26
C VAL A 284 -8.73 2.46 3.84
N TYR A 285 -8.41 3.49 3.07
CA TYR A 285 -7.89 3.35 1.72
C TYR A 285 -6.40 3.64 1.68
N MET A 286 -5.69 2.89 0.84
CA MET A 286 -4.28 3.09 0.58
C MET A 286 -3.96 2.85 -0.89
N PRO A 287 -2.99 3.59 -1.46
CA PRO A 287 -2.39 3.20 -2.72
C PRO A 287 -1.62 1.88 -2.55
N GLU A 288 -1.27 1.28 -3.68
CA GLU A 288 -0.30 0.19 -3.68
C GLU A 288 1.03 0.60 -3.04
N ASN A 289 1.71 -0.39 -2.48
CA ASN A 289 3.03 -0.25 -1.89
C ASN A 289 3.71 -1.62 -1.84
N THR A 290 4.58 -1.85 -2.80
CA THR A 290 5.39 -3.02 -3.09
C THR A 290 6.84 -2.62 -2.90
N THR A 291 7.73 -3.59 -2.68
CA THR A 291 9.13 -3.27 -2.42
C THR A 291 10.04 -4.41 -2.82
N GLU A 292 11.24 -4.06 -3.30
CA GLU A 292 12.34 -5.00 -3.50
C GLU A 292 12.82 -5.62 -2.18
N LEU A 293 12.78 -4.85 -1.09
CA LEU A 293 13.25 -5.26 0.23
C LEU A 293 12.20 -4.95 1.30
N PRO A 294 11.42 -5.96 1.77
CA PRO A 294 10.35 -5.75 2.74
C PRO A 294 10.90 -5.44 4.15
N ALA A 295 11.15 -4.16 4.40
CA ALA A 295 11.57 -3.62 5.69
C ALA A 295 10.39 -2.93 6.42
N PRO A 296 10.34 -2.92 7.76
CA PRO A 296 9.32 -2.22 8.54
C PRO A 296 9.16 -0.73 8.20
N THR A 297 10.20 -0.13 7.62
CA THR A 297 10.25 1.26 7.16
C THR A 297 9.78 1.45 5.72
N GLN A 298 9.49 0.40 4.94
CA GLN A 298 9.03 0.58 3.56
C GLN A 298 7.61 0.09 3.31
N VAL A 299 7.15 -0.89 4.09
CA VAL A 299 5.87 -1.56 3.84
C VAL A 299 4.69 -0.86 4.52
N THR A 300 3.55 -0.77 3.83
CA THR A 300 2.31 -0.26 4.44
C THR A 300 1.85 -1.21 5.54
N TYR A 301 1.34 -0.66 6.65
CA TYR A 301 0.80 -1.44 7.75
C TYR A 301 -0.46 -0.80 8.34
N ILE A 302 -1.28 -1.62 9.01
CA ILE A 302 -2.37 -1.14 9.85
C ILE A 302 -1.79 -0.78 11.21
N GLN A 303 -1.93 0.49 11.57
CA GLN A 303 -1.62 1.00 12.90
C GLN A 303 -2.85 0.77 13.78
N VAL A 304 -2.78 -0.22 14.67
CA VAL A 304 -3.79 -0.39 15.72
C VAL A 304 -3.36 0.43 16.93
N ARG A 305 -4.32 1.13 17.55
CA ARG A 305 -4.18 1.80 18.84
C ARG A 305 -5.20 1.21 19.80
N ALA A 306 -4.82 1.04 21.06
CA ALA A 306 -5.73 0.65 22.12
C ALA A 306 -5.45 1.45 23.39
N LYS A 307 -6.43 1.50 24.30
CA LYS A 307 -6.22 1.92 25.68
C LYS A 307 -5.78 0.72 26.49
N PHE A 308 -4.73 0.88 27.29
CA PHE A 308 -4.27 -0.09 28.27
C PHE A 308 -4.48 0.47 29.67
N THR A 309 -5.04 -0.34 30.56
CA THR A 309 -5.21 0.01 31.97
C THR A 309 -4.57 -1.07 32.84
N PRO A 310 -3.49 -0.76 33.57
CA PRO A 310 -2.90 -1.70 34.52
C PRO A 310 -3.93 -2.13 35.58
N THR A 311 -3.98 -3.42 35.89
CA THR A 311 -4.85 -3.95 36.95
C THR A 311 -4.24 -3.71 38.33
N LYS A 312 -2.91 -3.63 38.41
CA LYS A 312 -2.16 -3.35 39.64
C LYS A 312 -1.18 -2.20 39.39
N LEU A 313 -1.12 -1.27 40.32
CA LEU A 313 -0.16 -0.17 40.37
C LEU A 313 0.69 -0.34 41.63
N GLU A 314 2.02 -0.33 41.48
CA GLU A 314 2.96 -0.62 42.57
C GLU A 314 3.11 0.55 43.55
N ASP A 315 2.75 1.76 43.15
CA ASP A 315 2.68 2.93 44.04
C ASP A 315 1.40 2.98 44.87
N GLY A 316 0.50 1.99 44.73
CA GLY A 316 -0.76 1.90 45.49
C GLY A 316 -1.75 3.01 45.17
N ALA A 317 -1.47 3.83 44.15
CA ALA A 317 -2.30 4.95 43.76
C ALA A 317 -3.47 4.50 42.86
N THR A 318 -4.47 5.38 42.74
CA THR A 318 -5.53 5.23 41.75
C THR A 318 -5.00 5.58 40.35
N PRO A 319 -5.47 4.91 39.27
CA PRO A 319 -5.08 5.27 37.91
C PRO A 319 -5.30 6.77 37.62
N ASN A 320 -4.37 7.37 36.86
CA ASN A 320 -4.50 8.76 36.46
C ASN A 320 -5.76 8.98 35.61
N ALA A 321 -6.41 10.13 35.79
CA ALA A 321 -7.66 10.46 35.10
C ALA A 321 -7.51 10.51 33.56
N ASP A 322 -6.35 10.92 33.06
CA ASP A 322 -6.04 10.93 31.62
C ASP A 322 -5.66 9.53 31.09
N GLY A 323 -5.46 8.56 31.98
CA GLY A 323 -5.01 7.20 31.70
C GLY A 323 -3.48 7.05 31.59
N THR A 324 -2.70 8.11 31.77
CA THR A 324 -1.23 8.02 31.67
C THR A 324 -0.67 7.07 32.73
N PHE A 325 0.26 6.21 32.33
CA PHE A 325 0.99 5.35 33.26
C PHE A 325 2.44 5.16 32.82
N TYR A 326 3.25 4.66 33.74
CA TYR A 326 4.66 4.38 33.54
C TYR A 326 4.92 2.91 33.77
N VAL A 327 5.72 2.31 32.90
CA VAL A 327 6.12 0.91 33.00
C VAL A 327 7.61 0.85 33.25
N MET A 328 7.99 0.24 34.37
CA MET A 328 9.36 -0.14 34.60
C MET A 328 9.56 -1.56 34.09
N PHE A 329 10.50 -1.70 33.17
CA PHE A 329 11.05 -2.98 32.72
C PHE A 329 12.40 -3.17 33.40
N GLY A 330 12.59 -4.27 34.14
CA GLY A 330 13.79 -4.51 34.92
C GLY A 330 14.21 -5.97 34.99
N GLN A 331 15.50 -6.23 35.15
CA GLN A 331 16.07 -7.55 35.36
C GLN A 331 16.79 -7.57 36.71
N LYS A 332 16.44 -8.53 37.57
CA LYS A 332 16.97 -8.58 38.94
C LYS A 332 18.31 -9.32 39.00
N GLY A 333 19.35 -8.67 39.51
CA GLY A 333 20.68 -9.26 39.68
C GLY A 333 21.23 -9.83 38.37
N THR A 334 21.49 -11.15 38.35
CA THR A 334 21.93 -11.89 37.16
C THR A 334 20.79 -12.59 36.40
N ASN A 335 19.54 -12.49 36.88
CA ASN A 335 18.39 -13.12 36.24
C ASN A 335 17.94 -12.30 35.02
N ASP A 336 17.86 -12.95 33.85
CA ASP A 336 17.41 -12.34 32.60
C ASP A 336 15.87 -12.28 32.48
N ALA A 337 15.10 -12.80 33.45
CA ALA A 337 13.65 -12.66 33.48
C ALA A 337 13.25 -11.19 33.56
N LEU A 338 12.37 -10.77 32.65
CA LEU A 338 11.90 -9.39 32.57
C LEU A 338 10.77 -9.17 33.59
N HIS A 339 11.02 -8.29 34.55
CA HIS A 339 10.02 -7.77 35.46
C HIS A 339 9.35 -6.56 34.82
N GLN A 340 8.02 -6.55 34.86
CA GLN A 340 7.19 -5.47 34.33
C GLN A 340 6.31 -4.96 35.46
N LEU A 341 6.54 -3.71 35.87
CA LEU A 341 5.85 -3.07 37.00
C LEU A 341 5.23 -1.74 36.55
N TYR A 342 4.05 -1.43 37.05
CA TYR A 342 3.25 -0.27 36.62
C TYR A 342 3.13 0.79 37.71
N PHE A 343 3.18 2.05 37.32
CA PHE A 343 3.15 3.21 38.21
C PHE A 343 2.31 4.34 37.62
N THR A 344 1.76 5.19 38.49
CA THR A 344 1.03 6.40 38.12
C THR A 344 1.94 7.60 37.91
N THR A 345 3.14 7.60 38.48
CA THR A 345 4.10 8.72 38.32
C THR A 345 5.46 8.23 37.84
N LYS A 346 6.12 9.06 37.03
CA LYS A 346 7.49 8.77 36.56
C LYS A 346 8.47 8.66 37.73
N SER A 347 8.32 9.52 38.73
CA SER A 347 9.18 9.54 39.91
C SER A 347 9.15 8.22 40.68
N ALA A 348 7.96 7.63 40.89
CA ALA A 348 7.84 6.33 41.56
C ALA A 348 8.47 5.19 40.73
N ALA A 349 8.24 5.20 39.41
CA ALA A 349 8.87 4.22 38.51
C ALA A 349 10.40 4.34 38.48
N ASP A 350 10.93 5.56 38.43
CA ASP A 350 12.37 5.84 38.46
C ASP A 350 12.99 5.42 39.80
N ALA A 351 12.28 5.66 40.92
CA ALA A 351 12.72 5.22 42.25
C ALA A 351 12.77 3.68 42.36
N GLU A 352 11.81 2.96 41.77
CA GLU A 352 11.86 1.50 41.66
C GLU A 352 13.06 1.05 40.80
N ALA A 353 13.23 1.66 39.63
CA ALA A 353 14.31 1.36 38.69
C ALA A 353 15.70 1.61 39.29
N ALA A 354 15.82 2.52 40.26
CA ALA A 354 17.07 2.83 40.96
C ALA A 354 17.44 1.82 42.06
N LYS A 355 16.55 0.90 42.45
CA LYS A 355 16.83 -0.10 43.49
C LYS A 355 18.01 -0.99 43.08
N THR A 356 18.81 -1.38 44.06
CA THR A 356 19.98 -2.28 43.90
C THR A 356 19.61 -3.63 43.29
N ASP A 357 18.34 -4.04 43.39
CA ASP A 357 17.82 -5.22 42.70
C ASP A 357 18.06 -5.16 41.18
N TYR A 358 17.91 -3.99 40.57
CA TYR A 358 18.05 -3.76 39.13
C TYR A 358 19.37 -3.07 38.76
N ASN A 359 20.20 -2.79 39.77
CA ASN A 359 21.47 -2.12 39.63
C ASN A 359 22.53 -2.85 40.46
N ASN A 360 23.38 -3.62 39.79
CA ASN A 360 24.46 -4.36 40.45
C ASN A 360 25.66 -3.48 40.86
N GLY A 361 25.51 -2.15 40.82
CA GLY A 361 26.54 -1.17 41.14
C GLY A 361 27.46 -0.81 39.96
N THR A 362 27.37 -1.51 38.83
CA THR A 362 28.18 -1.24 37.62
C THR A 362 27.32 -1.09 36.37
N VAL A 363 26.17 -1.77 36.31
CA VAL A 363 25.26 -1.76 35.16
C VAL A 363 23.83 -1.58 35.67
N GLN A 364 23.16 -0.53 35.20
CA GLN A 364 21.71 -0.40 35.36
C GLN A 364 21.01 -1.34 34.37
N ARG A 365 20.15 -2.23 34.88
CA ARG A 365 19.37 -3.22 34.11
C ARG A 365 17.88 -2.95 34.22
N SER A 366 17.51 -1.69 34.06
CA SER A 366 16.12 -1.23 34.13
C SER A 366 15.90 -0.04 33.21
N VAL A 367 14.68 0.10 32.72
CA VAL A 367 14.24 1.27 31.96
C VAL A 367 12.78 1.56 32.25
N VAL A 368 12.44 2.84 32.24
CA VAL A 368 11.06 3.32 32.43
C VAL A 368 10.55 3.83 31.10
N LEU A 369 9.43 3.27 30.64
CA LEU A 369 8.68 3.74 29.47
C LEU A 369 7.40 4.47 29.91
N THR A 370 7.03 5.52 29.18
CA THR A 370 5.83 6.31 29.44
C THR A 370 4.74 6.01 28.42
N TYR A 371 3.55 5.68 28.89
CA TYR A 371 2.35 5.47 28.08
C TYR A 371 1.39 6.63 28.28
N ASN A 372 1.50 7.64 27.41
CA ASN A 372 0.67 8.84 27.49
C ASN A 372 -0.80 8.51 27.23
N GLN A 373 -1.65 8.98 28.12
CA GLN A 373 -3.09 8.71 28.14
C GLN A 373 -3.44 7.21 28.10
N GLY A 374 -2.50 6.33 28.44
CA GLY A 374 -2.68 4.89 28.38
C GLY A 374 -2.78 4.32 26.96
N TYR A 375 -2.39 5.08 25.92
CA TYR A 375 -2.38 4.54 24.57
C TYR A 375 -1.19 3.61 24.34
N CYS A 376 -1.47 2.45 23.76
CA CYS A 376 -0.47 1.54 23.23
C CYS A 376 -0.75 1.25 21.75
N TYR A 377 0.33 1.00 21.00
CA TYR A 377 0.30 0.98 19.54
C TYR A 377 0.85 -0.33 19.00
N PHE A 378 0.21 -0.88 17.97
CA PHE A 378 0.59 -2.13 17.33
C PHE A 378 0.64 -1.95 15.81
N ARG A 379 1.57 -2.65 15.17
CA ARG A 379 1.64 -2.73 13.70
C ARG A 379 1.13 -4.09 13.27
N LEU A 380 0.14 -4.09 12.38
CA LEU A 380 -0.36 -5.29 11.73
C LEU A 380 -0.07 -5.21 10.22
N TYR A 381 0.64 -6.19 9.69
CA TYR A 381 0.94 -6.29 8.27
C TYR A 381 -0.11 -7.14 7.54
N LEU A 382 -0.34 -6.83 6.26
CA LEU A 382 -1.53 -7.29 5.53
C LEU A 382 -1.26 -8.39 4.47
N ASN A 383 -0.01 -8.71 4.14
CA ASN A 383 0.28 -9.67 3.06
C ASN A 383 1.54 -10.50 3.34
N GLU A 384 1.50 -11.30 4.39
CA GLU A 384 2.70 -12.00 4.91
C GLU A 384 3.12 -13.23 4.08
N ASP A 385 2.22 -13.77 3.26
CA ASP A 385 2.41 -15.06 2.55
C ASP A 385 2.78 -14.91 1.06
N GLN A 386 3.24 -13.74 0.61
CA GLN A 386 3.58 -13.48 -0.81
C GLN A 386 2.44 -13.86 -1.78
N VAL A 387 1.23 -13.41 -1.49
CA VAL A 387 0.07 -13.78 -2.32
C VAL A 387 0.14 -13.09 -3.69
N ALA A 388 -0.10 -13.86 -4.76
CA ALA A 388 -0.28 -13.40 -6.15
C ALA A 388 0.93 -12.74 -6.85
N GLY A 389 2.16 -13.09 -6.49
CA GLY A 389 3.38 -12.64 -7.19
C GLY A 389 3.91 -11.28 -6.76
N ALA A 390 3.19 -10.56 -5.90
CA ALA A 390 3.75 -9.44 -5.15
C ALA A 390 4.81 -9.94 -4.17
N THR A 391 5.82 -9.10 -3.91
CA THR A 391 6.76 -9.37 -2.82
C THR A 391 6.03 -9.39 -1.48
N LYS A 392 6.62 -10.09 -0.51
CA LYS A 392 6.08 -10.22 0.85
C LYS A 392 5.76 -8.83 1.40
N LEU A 393 4.60 -8.68 2.03
CA LEU A 393 4.05 -7.44 2.60
C LEU A 393 3.65 -6.37 1.58
N GLY A 394 3.73 -6.68 0.27
CA GLY A 394 3.28 -5.78 -0.78
C GLY A 394 1.77 -5.58 -0.73
N ILE A 395 1.33 -4.34 -0.92
CA ILE A 395 -0.06 -3.95 -1.13
C ILE A 395 -0.26 -3.74 -2.62
N LEU A 396 -1.20 -4.46 -3.23
CA LEU A 396 -1.63 -4.23 -4.60
C LEU A 396 -2.98 -3.53 -4.62
N ARG A 397 -3.16 -2.63 -5.59
CA ARG A 397 -4.45 -1.96 -5.84
C ARG A 397 -5.55 -2.98 -6.16
N ASN A 398 -6.81 -2.54 -6.12
CA ASN A 398 -8.01 -3.37 -6.37
C ASN A 398 -8.15 -4.58 -5.44
N THR A 399 -7.60 -4.47 -4.24
CA THR A 399 -7.57 -5.55 -3.26
C THR A 399 -8.23 -5.09 -1.97
N PHE A 400 -9.05 -5.96 -1.37
CA PHE A 400 -9.60 -5.78 -0.04
C PHE A 400 -8.90 -6.69 0.95
N PHE A 401 -8.25 -6.07 1.94
CA PHE A 401 -7.63 -6.74 3.07
C PHE A 401 -8.55 -6.68 4.29
N LYS A 402 -9.09 -7.84 4.69
CA LYS A 402 -9.90 -7.94 5.91
C LYS A 402 -9.06 -8.59 7.00
N ALA A 403 -8.74 -7.82 8.04
CA ALA A 403 -7.94 -8.27 9.16
C ALA A 403 -8.83 -8.57 10.36
N GLN A 404 -8.78 -9.79 10.89
CA GLN A 404 -9.48 -10.17 12.12
C GLN A 404 -8.47 -10.38 13.25
N ILE A 405 -8.41 -9.46 14.21
CA ILE A 405 -7.48 -9.54 15.35
C ILE A 405 -7.86 -10.74 16.22
N THR A 406 -7.01 -11.76 16.25
CA THR A 406 -7.25 -13.01 16.98
C THR A 406 -6.61 -13.00 18.36
N LYS A 407 -5.54 -12.21 18.55
CA LYS A 407 -4.82 -12.16 19.83
C LYS A 407 -4.14 -10.81 20.04
N ILE A 408 -4.11 -10.37 21.29
CA ILE A 408 -3.15 -9.39 21.81
C ILE A 408 -2.43 -10.09 22.96
N ASN A 409 -1.11 -10.19 22.90
CA ASN A 409 -0.28 -11.01 23.79
C ASN A 409 0.71 -10.20 24.62
N GLY A 410 0.73 -8.88 24.44
CA GLY A 410 1.59 -7.99 25.20
C GLY A 410 1.25 -6.53 25.02
N LEU A 411 1.94 -5.70 25.77
CA LEU A 411 1.80 -4.26 25.69
C LEU A 411 2.33 -3.73 24.35
N GLY A 412 1.56 -2.89 23.67
CA GLY A 412 2.01 -2.23 22.43
C GLY A 412 3.15 -1.24 22.67
N THR A 413 3.67 -0.63 21.60
CA THR A 413 4.68 0.44 21.72
C THR A 413 4.07 1.67 22.40
N PRO A 414 4.86 2.46 23.14
CA PRO A 414 4.38 3.70 23.79
C PRO A 414 4.15 4.85 22.81
N LEU A 415 4.84 4.83 21.65
CA LEU A 415 4.74 5.87 20.64
C LEU A 415 4.05 5.36 19.37
N GLU A 416 3.23 6.24 18.80
CA GLU A 416 2.59 6.02 17.50
C GLU A 416 3.65 5.89 16.39
N GLY A 417 3.45 4.94 15.49
CA GLY A 417 4.37 4.71 14.38
C GLY A 417 5.74 4.21 14.79
N GLN A 418 5.98 3.85 16.06
CA GLN A 418 7.21 3.21 16.47
C GLN A 418 7.29 1.78 15.90
N ILE A 419 8.49 1.33 15.55
CA ILE A 419 8.73 -0.03 15.07
C ILE A 419 8.88 -0.95 16.29
N PRO A 420 8.03 -1.99 16.46
CA PRO A 420 8.19 -2.96 17.54
C PRO A 420 9.59 -3.59 17.53
N GLY A 421 10.21 -3.76 18.72
CA GLY A 421 11.56 -4.32 18.84
C GLY A 421 12.71 -3.30 18.70
N THR A 422 12.41 -2.03 18.38
CA THR A 422 13.40 -0.95 18.49
C THR A 422 13.57 -0.45 19.93
N PRO A 423 14.70 0.19 20.28
CA PRO A 423 14.91 0.74 21.62
C PRO A 423 13.74 1.62 22.10
N GLY A 424 13.37 1.47 23.37
CA GLY A 424 12.23 2.16 23.96
C GLY A 424 10.88 1.52 23.64
N THR A 425 10.84 0.22 23.31
CA THR A 425 9.61 -0.57 23.16
C THR A 425 9.58 -1.73 24.15
N PRO A 426 8.43 -2.35 24.46
CA PRO A 426 8.39 -3.52 25.33
C PRO A 426 9.25 -4.70 24.85
N GLY A 427 9.34 -4.90 23.53
CA GLY A 427 10.18 -5.94 22.93
C GLY A 427 11.68 -5.63 22.98
N ASN A 428 12.06 -4.35 23.12
CA ASN A 428 13.43 -3.91 23.33
C ASN A 428 13.43 -2.62 24.18
N PRO A 429 13.31 -2.76 25.52
CA PRO A 429 13.12 -1.59 26.37
C PRO A 429 14.32 -0.63 26.34
N GLY A 430 15.53 -1.14 26.07
CA GLY A 430 16.78 -0.38 26.09
C GLY A 430 17.49 -0.39 27.45
N GLY A 431 18.60 0.33 27.57
CA GLY A 431 19.29 0.52 28.86
C GLY A 431 19.88 -0.76 29.49
N ASN A 432 20.74 -1.50 28.76
CA ASN A 432 21.33 -2.79 29.15
C ASN A 432 20.34 -3.88 29.60
N VAL A 433 19.02 -3.65 29.51
CA VAL A 433 17.99 -4.67 29.65
C VAL A 433 18.08 -5.57 28.43
N LYS A 434 18.31 -6.87 28.66
CA LYS A 434 18.36 -7.85 27.56
C LYS A 434 16.95 -8.05 27.00
N PRO A 435 16.73 -7.84 25.69
CA PRO A 435 15.44 -8.08 25.05
C PRO A 435 14.95 -9.52 25.26
N PRO A 436 13.63 -9.76 25.47
CA PRO A 436 13.08 -11.10 25.61
C PRO A 436 13.32 -12.03 24.39
N LYS A 437 13.59 -11.46 23.21
CA LYS A 437 14.36 -12.00 22.06
C LYS A 437 14.50 -10.84 21.05
N PRO A 438 15.55 -10.77 20.21
CA PRO A 438 15.70 -9.64 19.30
C PRO A 438 14.86 -9.81 18.03
N VAL A 439 14.03 -8.82 17.70
CA VAL A 439 13.66 -8.53 16.31
C VAL A 439 14.68 -7.50 15.81
N ASP A 440 15.57 -7.89 14.90
CA ASP A 440 16.50 -6.94 14.28
C ASP A 440 15.70 -6.03 13.32
N PRO A 441 15.68 -4.69 13.55
CA PRO A 441 14.89 -3.75 12.76
C PRO A 441 15.37 -3.62 11.31
N THR A 442 16.55 -4.17 10.98
CA THR A 442 17.14 -4.18 9.64
C THR A 442 16.94 -5.49 8.89
N GLN A 443 16.42 -6.54 9.55
CA GLN A 443 16.12 -7.82 8.89
C GLN A 443 14.78 -7.77 8.15
N PRO A 444 14.61 -8.58 7.08
CA PRO A 444 13.32 -8.78 6.46
C PRO A 444 12.30 -9.23 7.50
N VAL A 445 11.10 -8.66 7.45
CA VAL A 445 10.03 -8.95 8.41
C VAL A 445 9.75 -10.45 8.45
N ASN A 446 9.97 -11.09 9.61
CA ASN A 446 9.59 -12.47 9.87
C ASN A 446 8.36 -12.50 10.80
N PRO A 447 7.15 -12.61 10.26
CA PRO A 447 5.93 -12.58 11.06
C PRO A 447 5.69 -13.84 11.89
N GLY A 448 6.43 -14.93 11.64
CA GLY A 448 6.36 -16.16 12.41
C GLY A 448 7.22 -16.17 13.69
N ASN A 449 7.96 -15.11 13.99
CA ASN A 449 8.92 -15.11 15.10
C ASN A 449 8.39 -14.31 16.32
N LEU A 450 7.49 -14.95 17.07
CA LEU A 450 7.29 -14.94 18.54
C LEU A 450 7.31 -13.64 19.39
N ASP A 451 7.46 -12.42 18.82
CA ASP A 451 7.43 -11.14 19.56
C ASP A 451 6.37 -10.13 19.04
N ALA A 452 5.46 -10.56 18.16
CA ALA A 452 4.34 -9.71 17.73
C ALA A 452 3.33 -9.60 18.87
N ASN A 453 3.14 -8.41 19.45
CA ASN A 453 2.15 -8.13 20.52
C ASN A 453 0.69 -8.12 20.04
N ILE A 454 0.47 -8.39 18.74
CA ILE A 454 -0.83 -8.54 18.10
C ILE A 454 -0.76 -9.65 17.04
N GLN A 455 -1.84 -10.40 16.88
CA GLN A 455 -2.01 -11.41 15.83
C GLN A 455 -3.36 -11.22 15.16
N ALA A 456 -3.43 -11.47 13.86
CA ALA A 456 -4.68 -11.44 13.12
C ALA A 456 -4.70 -12.50 12.02
N THR A 457 -5.90 -12.95 11.68
CA THR A 457 -6.15 -13.66 10.42
C THR A 457 -6.43 -12.62 9.35
N ILE A 458 -5.67 -12.65 8.26
CA ILE A 458 -5.90 -11.77 7.12
C ILE A 458 -6.59 -12.55 6.01
N THR A 459 -7.73 -12.04 5.55
CA THR A 459 -8.38 -12.49 4.32
C THR A 459 -8.12 -11.45 3.23
N ILE A 460 -7.62 -11.90 2.08
CA ILE A 460 -7.32 -11.05 0.93
C ILE A 460 -8.30 -11.43 -0.19
N THR A 461 -9.14 -10.50 -0.61
CA THR A 461 -10.14 -10.72 -1.66
C THR A 461 -10.05 -9.67 -2.76
N PRO A 462 -10.40 -10.03 -4.00
CA PRO A 462 -10.58 -9.04 -5.05
C PRO A 462 -11.66 -8.02 -4.67
N TRP A 463 -11.39 -6.74 -4.93
CA TRP A 463 -12.36 -5.66 -4.75
C TRP A 463 -12.97 -5.32 -6.11
N THR A 464 -14.07 -5.98 -6.47
CA THR A 464 -14.71 -5.86 -7.78
C THR A 464 -15.72 -4.72 -7.82
N LEU A 465 -16.07 -4.24 -9.01
CA LEU A 465 -17.25 -3.40 -9.19
C LEU A 465 -18.51 -4.26 -8.97
N ILE A 466 -19.57 -3.63 -8.48
CA ILE A 466 -20.93 -4.18 -8.60
C ILE A 466 -21.40 -3.90 -10.02
N THR A 467 -20.94 -4.68 -10.99
CA THR A 467 -21.48 -4.63 -12.36
C THR A 467 -22.26 -5.91 -12.61
N SER A 468 -23.52 -5.76 -13.04
CA SER A 468 -24.24 -6.83 -13.71
C SER A 468 -23.40 -7.30 -14.89
N GLU A 469 -23.07 -8.59 -14.93
CA GLU A 469 -22.48 -9.21 -16.11
C GLU A 469 -23.42 -8.94 -17.29
N HIS A 470 -22.91 -8.23 -18.30
CA HIS A 470 -23.56 -8.17 -19.59
C HIS A 470 -22.80 -9.12 -20.50
N GLU A 471 -23.44 -10.23 -20.87
CA GLU A 471 -23.09 -10.95 -22.10
C GLU A 471 -23.31 -9.97 -23.27
N ILE A 472 -22.32 -9.91 -24.17
CA ILE A 472 -22.45 -9.22 -25.46
C ILE A 472 -22.89 -10.22 -26.51
#